data_AF-A0A2V7DFB8-F1
#
_entry.id   AF-A0A2V7DFB8-F1
#
_cell.length_a   1.000
_cell.length_b   1.000
_cell.length_c   1.000
_cell.angle_alpha   90.00
_cell.angle_beta   90.00
_cell.angle_gamma   90.00
#
_symmetry.space_group_name_H-M   'P 1'
#
loop_
_entity.id
_entity.type
_entity.pdbx_description
1 polymer ?
#
loop_
_entity_poly.entity_id
_entity_poly.type
_entity_poly.pdbx_seq_one_letter_code
_entity_poly.pdbx_strand_id
1 'polypeptide(L)' 'MNCIENLIATLRHVTRNVKRWRAGDMIHRWAGLGLLRAAARFRRIKYHHELPHLVRALRPDTSTEVAA' A
#
# COMPACT_ATOMS: atom_id res chain seq x y z
N MET A 1 6.36 9.76 4.03
CA MET A 1 6.47 8.36 3.57
C MET A 1 5.07 7.80 3.41
N ASN A 2 4.74 7.29 2.22
CA ASN A 2 3.41 6.75 1.90
C ASN A 2 3.19 5.39 2.62
N CYS A 3 1.93 4.99 2.82
CA CYS A 3 1.53 3.71 3.42
C CYS A 3 2.23 2.51 2.75
N ILE A 4 2.37 2.56 1.42
CA ILE A 4 3.05 1.51 0.62
C ILE A 4 4.54 1.43 0.97
N GLU A 5 5.23 2.56 0.98
CA GLU A 5 6.66 2.61 1.29
C GLU A 5 6.94 2.12 2.72
N ASN A 6 6.08 2.49 3.66
CA ASN A 6 6.18 2.07 5.06
C ASN A 6 5.91 0.57 5.25
N LEU A 7 4.96 0.00 4.48
CA LEU A 7 4.74 -1.45 4.42
C LEU A 7 5.98 -2.18 3.92
N ILE A 8 6.54 -1.73 2.79
CA ILE A 8 7.70 -2.37 2.16
C ILE A 8 8.93 -2.26 3.08
N ALA A 9 9.12 -1.13 3.76
CA ALA A 9 10.17 -0.94 4.74
C ALA A 9 10.03 -1.92 5.92
N THR A 10 8.81 -2.10 6.43
CA THR A 10 8.52 -3.06 7.51
C THR A 10 8.77 -4.49 7.06
N LEU A 11 8.35 -4.84 5.84
CA LEU A 11 8.57 -6.17 5.26
C LEU A 11 10.07 -6.49 5.16
N ARG A 12 10.88 -5.57 4.61
CA ARG A 12 12.34 -5.71 4.58
C ARG A 12 12.93 -5.93 5.98
N HIS A 13 12.43 -5.18 6.96
CA HIS A 13 12.92 -5.30 8.34
C HIS A 13 12.62 -6.66 8.95
N VAL A 14 11.43 -7.19 8.70
CA VAL A 14 10.98 -8.48 9.21
C VAL A 14 11.72 -9.64 8.52
N THR A 15 12.00 -9.51 7.22
CA THR A 15 12.65 -10.58 6.43
C THR A 15 14.18 -10.50 6.39
N ARG A 16 14.82 -9.47 6.96
CA ARG A 16 16.28 -9.23 6.86
C ARG A 16 17.17 -10.39 7.31
N ASN A 17 16.66 -11.20 8.24
CA ASN A 17 17.39 -12.33 8.83
C ASN A 17 17.07 -13.66 8.13
N VAL A 18 16.14 -13.68 7.18
CA VAL A 18 15.79 -14.89 6.43
C VAL A 18 16.87 -15.16 5.39
N LYS A 19 17.78 -16.08 5.71
CA LYS A 19 18.90 -16.43 4.82
C LYS A 19 18.59 -17.58 3.85
N ARG A 20 17.59 -18.41 4.15
CA ARG A 20 17.23 -19.60 3.35
C ARG A 20 15.73 -19.61 3.08
N TRP A 21 15.33 -19.22 1.88
CA TRP A 21 13.94 -19.24 1.46
C TRP A 21 13.52 -20.63 1.00
N ARG A 22 12.38 -21.11 1.49
CA ARG A 22 11.68 -22.27 0.93
C ARG A 22 10.50 -21.76 0.12
N ALA A 23 10.26 -22.34 -1.05
CA ALA A 23 9.12 -21.95 -1.88
C ALA A 23 7.77 -22.21 -1.18
N GLY A 24 6.70 -21.58 -1.68
CA GLY A 24 5.33 -21.78 -1.19
C GLY A 24 4.99 -21.00 0.07
N ASP A 25 4.61 -21.71 1.13
CA ASP A 25 4.03 -21.15 2.37
C ASP A 25 4.92 -20.16 3.09
N MET A 26 6.24 -20.32 2.98
CA MET A 26 7.17 -19.50 3.73
C MET A 26 7.09 -18.04 3.29
N ILE A 27 6.96 -17.77 1.99
CA ILE A 27 6.82 -16.41 1.45
C ILE A 27 5.52 -15.78 1.95
N HIS A 28 4.41 -16.51 1.89
CA HIS A 28 3.10 -16.04 2.37
C HIS A 28 3.10 -15.74 3.87
N ARG A 29 3.75 -16.59 4.68
CA ARG A 29 3.87 -16.37 6.14
C ARG A 29 4.68 -15.13 6.46
N TRP A 30 5.82 -14.92 5.80
CA TRP A 30 6.64 -13.73 6.02
C TRP A 30 5.96 -12.45 5.51
N ALA A 31 5.26 -12.52 4.37
CA ALA A 31 4.44 -11.43 3.87
C ALA A 31 3.29 -11.08 4.82
N GLY A 32 2.56 -12.10 5.30
CA GLY A 32 1.49 -11.94 6.29
C GLY A 32 1.99 -11.35 7.61
N LEU A 33 3.13 -11.83 8.13
CA LEU A 33 3.76 -11.27 9.33
C LEU A 33 4.17 -9.81 9.13
N GLY A 34 4.77 -9.48 7.98
CA GLY A 34 5.14 -8.11 7.62
C GLY A 34 3.93 -7.19 7.55
N LEU A 35 2.84 -7.66 6.93
CA LEU A 35 1.59 -6.93 6.81
C LEU A 35 0.94 -6.69 8.17
N LEU A 36 0.84 -7.72 9.02
CA LEU A 36 0.30 -7.60 10.37
C LEU A 36 1.10 -6.61 11.22
N ARG A 37 2.43 -6.65 11.13
CA ARG A 37 3.31 -5.72 11.87
C ARG A 37 3.17 -4.28 11.37
N ALA A 38 3.00 -4.08 10.06
CA ALA A 38 2.78 -2.76 9.48
C ALA A 38 1.37 -2.22 9.81
N ALA A 39 0.35 -3.09 9.76
CA ALA A 39 -1.05 -2.74 10.00
C ALA A 39 -1.28 -2.15 11.39
N ALA A 40 -0.57 -2.63 12.42
CA ALA A 40 -0.62 -2.06 13.77
C ALA A 40 -0.25 -0.56 13.83
N ARG A 41 0.47 -0.05 12.82
CA ARG A 41 0.89 1.36 12.73
C ARG A 41 0.05 2.17 11.74
N PHE A 42 -0.77 1.50 10.93
CA PHE A 42 -1.59 2.18 9.94
C PHE A 42 -2.84 2.77 10.58
N ARG A 43 -3.16 3.98 10.16
CA ARG A 43 -4.44 4.62 10.46
C ARG A 43 -5.43 4.28 9.36
N ARG A 44 -6.68 4.04 9.73
CA ARG A 44 -7.77 3.84 8.77
C ARG A 44 -7.97 5.11 7.94
N ILE A 45 -8.06 4.95 6.63
CA ILE A 45 -8.40 6.06 5.72
C ILE A 45 -9.91 6.31 5.84
N LYS A 46 -10.27 7.48 6.39
CA LYS A 46 -11.67 7.93 6.46
C LYS A 46 -12.18 8.20 5.05
N TYR A 47 -13.47 7.97 4.82
CA TYR A 47 -14.14 8.27 3.56
C TYR A 47 -13.49 7.64 2.31
N HIS A 48 -12.76 6.54 2.46
CA HIS A 48 -12.12 5.86 1.32
C HIS A 48 -13.12 5.35 0.27
N HIS A 49 -14.39 5.19 0.63
CA HIS A 49 -15.48 4.85 -0.28
C HIS A 49 -15.91 6.02 -1.20
N GLU A 50 -15.58 7.25 -0.83
CA GLU A 50 -15.82 8.45 -1.64
C GLU A 50 -14.68 8.71 -2.62
N LEU A 51 -13.49 8.13 -2.40
CA LEU A 51 -12.35 8.30 -3.30
C LEU A 51 -12.65 7.94 -4.76
N PRO A 52 -13.36 6.84 -5.10
CA PRO A 52 -13.75 6.56 -6.48
C PRO A 52 -14.65 7.64 -7.09
N HIS A 53 -15.55 8.24 -6.28
CA HIS A 53 -16.43 9.33 -6.71
C HIS A 53 -15.62 10.60 -7.00
N LEU A 54 -14.69 10.92 -6.09
CA LEU A 54 -13.74 12.02 -6.27
C LEU A 54 -12.89 11.82 -7.53
N VAL A 55 -12.35 10.63 -7.74
CA VAL A 55 -11.56 10.29 -8.95
C VAL A 55 -12.41 10.45 -10.21
N ARG A 56 -13.69 10.09 -10.18
CA ARG A 56 -14.60 10.28 -11.32
C ARG A 56 -14.90 11.76 -11.59
N ALA A 57 -15.05 12.57 -10.54
CA ALA A 57 -15.29 14.01 -10.66
C ALA A 57 -14.03 14.80 -11.07
N LEU A 58 -12.86 14.36 -10.62
CA LEU A 58 -11.54 14.92 -10.97
C LEU A 58 -10.98 14.35 -12.27
N ARG A 59 -11.59 13.30 -12.83
CA ARG A 59 -11.24 12.84 -14.18
C ARG A 59 -11.52 14.03 -15.10
N PRO A 60 -10.49 14.58 -15.76
CA PRO A 60 -10.69 15.72 -16.63
C PRO A 60 -11.66 15.31 -17.74
N ASP A 61 -12.69 16.12 -17.97
CA ASP A 61 -13.00 16.44 -19.35
C ASP A 61 -11.78 17.22 -19.83
N THR A 62 -10.88 16.58 -20.58
CA THR A 62 -9.72 17.21 -21.19
C THR A 62 -10.19 18.18 -22.29
N SER A 63 -10.93 19.22 -21.93
CA SER A 63 -11.48 20.22 -22.85
C SER A 63 -11.53 21.63 -22.30
N THR A 64 -11.22 21.88 -21.02
CA THR A 64 -11.39 23.25 -20.46
C THR A 64 -10.13 23.92 -19.91
N GLU A 65 -8.97 23.26 -19.89
CA GLU A 65 -7.75 23.89 -19.32
C GLU A 65 -6.48 23.77 -20.19
N VAL A 66 -6.65 23.85 -21.53
CA VAL A 66 -5.55 24.14 -22.49
C VAL A 66 -5.94 25.30 -23.43
N ALA A 67 -6.90 26.13 -23.02
CA ALA A 67 -7.30 27.31 -23.79
C ALA A 67 -7.54 28.52 -22.86
N ALA A 68 -6.46 29.03 -22.29
CA ALA A 68 -6.36 30.39 -21.76
C ALA A 68 -4.90 30.84 -21.78
#